data_AF-A0A969BQW3-F1
#
_entry.id   AF-A0A969BQW3-F1
#
_cell.length_a   1.000
_cell.length_b   1.000
_cell.length_c   1.000
_cell.angle_alpha   90.00
_cell.angle_beta   90.00
_cell.angle_gamma   90.00
#
_symmetry.space_group_name_H-M   'P 1'
#
loop_
_entity.id
_entity.type
_entity.pdbx_description
1 polymer ?
#
loop_
_entity_poly.entity_id
_entity_poly.type
_entity_poly.pdbx_seq_one_letter_code
_entity_poly.pdbx_strand_id
1 'polypeptide(L)'
;MIMGPLRARIGDVGPEIVGDGIEAPVGASTGGNDTIFGETASGGLDGVTGGNDRLYGDFGDDRLYGQTGNDVLIGDVGTDLPDGGAGTDAASYATSTAGVTADLINRLFNTGDAKGYIYISIANLLGRGGADTLIGGTGNDRFDFLMPGDGADRIADFSTASGNNDALRLPRHRFRQSRQWRTGGETLRCQNHWRGRRCR
;
A
#
# COMPACT_ATOMS: atom_id res chain seq x y z
N MET A 1 -4.74 -26.22 -37.62
CA MET A 1 -5.87 -26.09 -36.69
C MET A 1 -5.65 -24.80 -35.93
N ILE A 2 -6.35 -23.74 -36.33
CA ILE A 2 -6.13 -22.39 -35.82
C ILE A 2 -6.94 -22.29 -34.52
N MET A 3 -6.25 -22.23 -33.38
CA MET A 3 -6.89 -21.96 -32.10
C MET A 3 -7.32 -20.50 -32.09
N GLY A 4 -8.62 -20.25 -32.13
CA GLY A 4 -9.19 -18.91 -31.93
C GLY A 4 -9.02 -18.45 -30.48
N PRO A 5 -9.20 -17.14 -30.19
CA PRO A 5 -9.06 -16.61 -28.84
C PRO A 5 -10.07 -17.26 -27.90
N LEU A 6 -9.56 -17.81 -26.78
CA LEU A 6 -10.40 -18.30 -25.69
C LEU A 6 -11.17 -17.11 -25.10
N ARG A 7 -12.50 -17.15 -25.22
CA ARG A 7 -13.39 -16.25 -24.50
C ARG A 7 -13.66 -16.84 -23.12
N ALA A 8 -13.15 -16.22 -22.06
CA ALA A 8 -13.64 -16.51 -20.72
C ALA A 8 -15.13 -16.11 -20.66
N ARG A 9 -15.98 -17.04 -20.21
CA ARG A 9 -17.41 -16.74 -20.00
C ARG A 9 -17.55 -16.07 -18.64
N ILE A 10 -18.18 -14.90 -18.64
CA ILE A 10 -18.77 -14.25 -17.46
C ILE A 10 -19.66 -15.30 -16.77
N GLY A 11 -19.23 -15.78 -15.60
CA GLY A 11 -20.02 -16.73 -14.81
C GLY A 11 -19.28 -17.59 -13.81
N ASP A 12 -17.98 -17.88 -13.99
CA ASP A 12 -17.23 -18.78 -13.09
C ASP A 12 -15.78 -18.31 -12.88
N VAL A 13 -15.57 -17.22 -12.15
CA VAL A 13 -14.21 -16.84 -11.73
C VAL A 13 -14.19 -16.68 -10.22
N GLY A 14 -13.32 -17.44 -9.57
CA GLY A 14 -12.98 -17.29 -8.16
C GLY A 14 -12.27 -15.95 -7.90
N PRO A 15 -11.54 -15.81 -6.77
CA PRO A 15 -11.00 -14.53 -6.28
C PRO A 15 -9.83 -13.95 -7.11
N GLU A 16 -9.66 -14.39 -8.36
CA GLU A 16 -8.53 -14.05 -9.23
C GLU A 16 -9.05 -13.60 -10.59
N ILE A 17 -8.99 -12.30 -10.83
CA ILE A 17 -9.26 -11.69 -12.14
C ILE A 17 -7.92 -11.24 -12.70
N VAL A 18 -7.58 -11.76 -13.89
CA VAL A 18 -6.42 -11.33 -14.68
C VAL A 18 -6.97 -10.53 -15.87
N GLY A 19 -6.50 -9.31 -16.08
CA GLY A 19 -6.89 -8.46 -17.22
C GLY A 19 -6.62 -9.12 -18.56
N ASP A 20 -7.49 -8.90 -19.56
CA ASP A 20 -7.36 -9.43 -20.93
C ASP A 20 -7.18 -8.34 -22.00
N GLY A 21 -6.59 -7.19 -21.64
CA GLY A 21 -6.06 -6.22 -22.61
C GLY A 21 -7.12 -5.40 -23.36
N ILE A 22 -8.31 -5.20 -22.78
CA ILE A 22 -9.31 -4.25 -23.30
C ILE A 22 -9.37 -3.08 -22.32
N GLU A 23 -9.15 -1.86 -22.83
CA GLU A 23 -9.24 -0.55 -22.15
C GLU A 23 -10.65 -0.19 -21.62
N ALA A 24 -11.46 -1.19 -21.27
CA ALA A 24 -12.69 -1.05 -20.52
C ALA A 24 -12.43 -1.55 -19.09
N PRO A 25 -13.17 -1.09 -18.08
CA PRO A 25 -13.01 -1.54 -16.71
C PRO A 25 -12.94 -3.07 -16.70
N VAL A 26 -11.78 -3.64 -16.38
CA VAL A 26 -11.60 -5.09 -16.26
C VAL A 26 -12.67 -5.52 -15.27
N GLY A 27 -13.57 -6.39 -15.75
CA GLY A 27 -14.94 -6.48 -15.27
C GLY A 27 -15.09 -6.23 -13.78
N ALA A 28 -15.90 -5.22 -13.43
CA ALA A 28 -16.31 -4.89 -12.08
C ALA A 28 -16.53 -6.18 -11.27
N SER A 29 -15.53 -6.56 -10.47
CA SER A 29 -15.76 -7.61 -9.50
C SER A 29 -16.80 -7.09 -8.52
N THR A 30 -17.50 -8.05 -7.95
CA THR A 30 -18.62 -7.81 -7.04
C THR A 30 -18.14 -7.04 -5.80
N GLY A 31 -19.04 -6.59 -4.91
CA GLY A 31 -18.69 -5.94 -3.63
C GLY A 31 -17.96 -6.84 -2.60
N GLY A 32 -17.15 -7.79 -3.06
CA GLY A 32 -16.40 -8.75 -2.26
C GLY A 32 -14.96 -8.31 -2.04
N ASN A 33 -14.18 -9.09 -1.29
CA ASN A 33 -12.74 -8.84 -1.15
C ASN A 33 -12.00 -9.61 -2.24
N ASP A 34 -11.33 -8.90 -3.13
CA ASP A 34 -10.74 -9.46 -4.33
C ASP A 34 -9.21 -9.28 -4.36
N THR A 35 -8.56 -10.08 -5.22
CA THR A 35 -7.15 -9.92 -5.56
C THR A 35 -7.05 -9.71 -7.06
N ILE A 36 -6.53 -8.56 -7.45
CA ILE A 36 -6.55 -8.05 -8.82
C ILE A 36 -5.10 -7.78 -9.22
N PHE A 37 -4.72 -8.32 -10.38
CA PHE A 37 -3.38 -8.15 -10.95
C PHE A 37 -3.44 -7.34 -12.24
N GLY A 38 -2.43 -6.49 -12.38
CA GLY A 38 -2.09 -5.69 -13.54
C GLY A 38 -1.68 -6.51 -14.74
N GLU A 39 -1.56 -5.80 -15.85
CA GLU A 39 -0.83 -6.29 -17.00
C GLU A 39 0.48 -5.50 -17.09
N THR A 40 1.53 -6.12 -17.60
CA THR A 40 2.89 -5.56 -17.71
C THR A 40 3.03 -4.32 -18.64
N ALA A 41 1.92 -3.75 -19.09
CA ALA A 41 1.86 -2.59 -19.96
C ALA A 41 1.04 -1.49 -19.28
N SER A 42 1.58 -0.27 -19.26
CA SER A 42 0.96 0.93 -18.68
C SER A 42 -0.54 0.99 -18.97
N GLY A 43 -1.35 0.72 -17.96
CA GLY A 43 -2.79 0.56 -18.10
C GLY A 43 -3.46 0.75 -16.74
N GLY A 44 -4.52 1.55 -16.69
CA GLY A 44 -5.24 1.76 -15.44
C GLY A 44 -5.89 0.47 -14.95
N LEU A 45 -5.60 0.08 -13.72
CA LEU A 45 -6.35 -0.87 -12.92
C LEU A 45 -7.43 -0.14 -12.14
N ASP A 46 -8.62 -0.12 -12.69
CA ASP A 46 -9.82 0.24 -11.94
C ASP A 46 -10.11 -0.91 -10.98
N GLY A 47 -9.87 -0.69 -9.68
CA GLY A 47 -10.46 -1.55 -8.67
C GLY A 47 -11.97 -1.34 -8.60
N VAL A 48 -12.57 -2.18 -7.79
CA VAL A 48 -13.91 -2.71 -8.02
C VAL A 48 -14.92 -1.93 -7.19
N THR A 49 -16.22 -2.09 -7.42
CA THR A 49 -17.21 -1.18 -6.79
C THR A 49 -17.27 -1.22 -5.25
N GLY A 50 -16.59 -2.17 -4.60
CA GLY A 50 -16.30 -2.17 -3.17
C GLY A 50 -15.70 -3.48 -2.69
N GLY A 51 -15.06 -3.47 -1.52
CA GLY A 51 -14.31 -4.63 -1.04
C GLY A 51 -13.24 -4.26 -0.03
N ASN A 52 -12.42 -5.20 0.38
CA ASN A 52 -11.11 -4.89 0.95
C ASN A 52 -10.11 -5.62 0.06
N ASP A 53 -9.68 -4.91 -0.96
CA ASP A 53 -9.07 -5.50 -2.14
C ASP A 53 -7.55 -5.43 -2.07
N ARG A 54 -6.92 -6.27 -2.89
CA ARG A 54 -5.49 -6.21 -3.15
C ARG A 54 -5.28 -5.97 -4.63
N LEU A 55 -4.72 -4.81 -4.96
CA LEU A 55 -4.43 -4.41 -6.33
C LEU A 55 -2.91 -4.44 -6.54
N TYR A 56 -2.47 -5.15 -7.57
CA TYR A 56 -1.06 -5.22 -7.97
C TYR A 56 -0.92 -4.60 -9.36
N GLY A 57 -0.12 -3.54 -9.53
CA GLY A 57 0.17 -2.90 -10.82
C GLY A 57 1.17 -3.68 -11.68
N ASP A 58 2.10 -4.38 -11.03
CA ASP A 58 3.24 -5.06 -11.65
C ASP A 58 4.26 -4.08 -12.28
N PHE A 59 4.42 -4.09 -13.61
CA PHE A 59 5.39 -3.25 -14.29
C PHE A 59 4.67 -2.24 -15.17
N GLY A 60 5.00 -0.96 -15.05
CA GLY A 60 4.39 0.08 -15.86
C GLY A 60 4.03 1.30 -15.05
N ASP A 61 3.49 2.32 -15.71
CA ASP A 61 2.88 3.44 -15.02
C ASP A 61 1.38 3.14 -14.87
N ASP A 62 0.98 2.71 -13.69
CA ASP A 62 -0.35 2.19 -13.44
C ASP A 62 -1.21 3.17 -12.63
N ARG A 63 -2.52 3.07 -12.82
CA ARG A 63 -3.49 3.75 -11.96
C ARG A 63 -4.22 2.68 -11.17
N LEU A 64 -4.17 2.73 -9.86
CA LEU A 64 -4.79 1.73 -8.99
C LEU A 64 -5.94 2.39 -8.23
N TYR A 65 -7.18 1.96 -8.44
CA TYR A 65 -8.34 2.58 -7.79
C TYR A 65 -9.01 1.63 -6.78
N GLY A 66 -8.78 1.77 -5.48
CA GLY A 66 -9.38 0.91 -4.44
C GLY A 66 -10.91 1.04 -4.30
N GLN A 67 -11.44 2.24 -4.57
CA GLN A 67 -12.86 2.57 -4.49
C GLN A 67 -13.44 2.56 -3.08
N THR A 68 -14.07 1.48 -2.59
CA THR A 68 -14.70 1.51 -1.26
C THR A 68 -14.27 0.33 -0.42
N GLY A 69 -14.01 0.61 0.86
CA GLY A 69 -13.51 -0.34 1.85
C GLY A 69 -12.01 -0.13 2.08
N ASN A 70 -11.30 -1.09 2.68
CA ASN A 70 -9.89 -0.88 3.06
C ASN A 70 -8.97 -1.68 2.16
N ASP A 71 -8.39 -1.00 1.19
CA ASP A 71 -7.68 -1.62 0.10
C ASP A 71 -6.16 -1.59 0.33
N VAL A 72 -5.47 -2.52 -0.30
CA VAL A 72 -4.01 -2.58 -0.34
C VAL A 72 -3.56 -2.48 -1.79
N LEU A 73 -2.89 -1.38 -2.11
CA LEU A 73 -2.46 -1.02 -3.46
C LEU A 73 -0.93 -1.20 -3.54
N ILE A 74 -0.48 -2.07 -4.43
CA ILE A 74 0.91 -2.35 -4.73
C ILE A 74 1.16 -1.92 -6.17
N GLY A 75 1.83 -0.79 -6.39
CA GLY A 75 2.15 -0.32 -7.75
C GLY A 75 3.31 -1.08 -8.39
N ASP A 76 4.25 -1.58 -7.58
CA ASP A 76 5.50 -2.19 -8.06
C ASP A 76 6.34 -1.20 -8.89
N VAL A 77 6.88 -1.61 -10.05
CA VAL A 77 7.90 -0.83 -10.75
C VAL A 77 7.25 0.10 -11.77
N GLY A 78 7.31 1.40 -11.49
CA GLY A 78 7.00 2.47 -12.42
C GLY A 78 6.53 3.73 -11.72
N THR A 79 5.85 4.61 -12.45
CA THR A 79 5.29 5.86 -11.91
C THR A 79 3.79 5.69 -11.71
N ASP A 80 3.42 5.21 -10.52
CA ASP A 80 2.04 4.79 -10.29
C ASP A 80 1.17 5.86 -9.60
N LEU A 81 -0.14 5.72 -9.76
CA LEU A 81 -1.16 6.52 -9.09
C LEU A 81 -2.04 5.60 -8.26
N PRO A 82 -1.68 5.35 -6.99
CA PRO A 82 -2.56 4.67 -6.04
C PRO A 82 -3.61 5.64 -5.48
N ASP A 83 -4.87 5.38 -5.80
CA ASP A 83 -6.07 6.03 -5.27
C ASP A 83 -6.87 5.05 -4.41
N GLY A 84 -6.82 5.22 -3.09
CA GLY A 84 -7.55 4.36 -2.15
C GLY A 84 -9.07 4.52 -2.23
N GLY A 85 -9.57 5.68 -2.66
CA GLY A 85 -11.00 5.98 -2.56
C GLY A 85 -11.48 6.16 -1.11
N ALA A 86 -12.58 5.53 -0.76
CA ALA A 86 -13.26 5.65 0.52
C ALA A 86 -12.91 4.47 1.46
N GLY A 87 -12.18 4.77 2.51
CA GLY A 87 -11.87 3.82 3.56
C GLY A 87 -10.57 4.17 4.25
N THR A 88 -9.85 3.16 4.75
CA THR A 88 -8.50 3.33 5.30
C THR A 88 -7.52 2.49 4.51
N ASP A 89 -7.04 3.07 3.43
CA ASP A 89 -6.31 2.36 2.38
C ASP A 89 -4.80 2.40 2.58
N ALA A 90 -4.12 1.40 2.04
CA ALA A 90 -2.69 1.20 2.20
C ALA A 90 -1.96 1.21 0.85
N ALA A 91 -0.96 2.06 0.71
CA ALA A 91 0.10 1.84 -0.27
C ALA A 91 1.12 0.87 0.32
N SER A 92 1.42 -0.20 -0.40
CA SER A 92 2.23 -1.30 0.10
C SER A 92 3.42 -1.56 -0.80
N TYR A 93 4.61 -1.60 -0.20
CA TYR A 93 5.87 -1.97 -0.84
C TYR A 93 6.27 -3.40 -0.47
N ALA A 94 5.28 -4.24 -0.18
CA ALA A 94 5.47 -5.62 0.25
C ALA A 94 6.14 -6.52 -0.81
N THR A 95 6.27 -6.08 -2.04
CA THR A 95 6.97 -6.77 -3.13
C THR A 95 8.39 -6.23 -3.31
N SER A 96 8.69 -5.05 -2.76
CA SER A 96 10.01 -4.44 -2.84
C SER A 96 11.05 -5.22 -2.04
N THR A 97 12.24 -5.35 -2.64
CA THR A 97 13.41 -5.95 -2.00
C THR A 97 14.44 -4.91 -1.58
N ALA A 98 14.28 -3.66 -2.00
CA ALA A 98 15.14 -2.53 -1.68
C ALA A 98 14.38 -1.52 -0.83
N GLY A 99 15.12 -0.78 0.01
CA GLY A 99 14.50 0.22 0.87
C GLY A 99 13.85 1.32 0.06
N VAL A 100 12.62 1.69 0.43
CA VAL A 100 11.86 2.76 -0.23
C VAL A 100 11.85 4.04 0.59
N THR A 101 11.70 5.17 -0.08
CA THR A 101 11.23 6.40 0.58
C THR A 101 9.85 6.67 0.02
N ALA A 102 8.83 6.63 0.87
CA ALA A 102 7.44 6.88 0.49
C ALA A 102 6.91 8.04 1.31
N ASP A 103 6.60 9.16 0.67
CA ASP A 103 6.09 10.38 1.27
C ASP A 103 4.73 10.73 0.70
N LEU A 104 3.69 10.64 1.55
CA LEU A 104 2.31 10.93 1.18
C LEU A 104 2.05 12.42 0.91
N ILE A 105 2.96 13.32 1.32
CA ILE A 105 2.83 14.77 1.18
C ILE A 105 3.74 15.28 0.06
N ASN A 106 5.01 14.90 0.06
CA ASN A 106 6.02 15.39 -0.87
C ASN A 106 6.61 14.29 -1.75
N ARG A 107 5.83 13.93 -2.78
CA ARG A 107 6.20 12.96 -3.81
C ARG A 107 7.56 13.17 -4.49
N LEU A 108 8.15 14.37 -4.44
CA LEU A 108 9.46 14.63 -5.03
C LEU A 108 10.59 13.88 -4.31
N PHE A 109 10.38 13.47 -3.06
CA PHE A 109 11.35 12.70 -2.29
C PHE A 109 11.16 11.19 -2.40
N ASN A 110 10.15 10.72 -3.13
CA ASN A 110 9.93 9.28 -3.23
C ASN A 110 11.04 8.58 -4.00
N THR A 111 11.44 7.41 -3.51
CA THR A 111 12.51 6.60 -4.09
C THR A 111 12.18 5.11 -4.06
N GLY A 112 12.91 4.32 -4.84
CA GLY A 112 12.62 2.90 -5.00
C GLY A 112 11.32 2.74 -5.77
N ASP A 113 10.50 1.77 -5.37
CA ASP A 113 9.23 1.49 -6.03
C ASP A 113 8.23 2.63 -5.85
N ALA A 114 8.32 3.42 -4.78
CA ALA A 114 7.50 4.62 -4.60
C ALA A 114 7.81 5.78 -5.56
N LYS A 115 8.88 5.68 -6.37
CA LYS A 115 9.43 6.82 -7.12
C LYS A 115 8.40 7.38 -8.12
N GLY A 116 8.09 8.66 -7.97
CA GLY A 116 7.18 9.36 -8.87
C GLY A 116 5.70 9.13 -8.55
N TYR A 117 5.39 8.33 -7.52
CA TYR A 117 4.02 8.03 -7.15
C TYR A 117 3.22 9.29 -6.79
N ILE A 118 1.92 9.24 -7.09
CA ILE A 118 0.94 10.24 -6.67
C ILE A 118 -0.12 9.53 -5.83
N TYR A 119 -0.04 9.67 -4.52
CA TYR A 119 -1.01 9.07 -3.60
C TYR A 119 -2.29 9.91 -3.53
N ILE A 120 -3.43 9.23 -3.61
CA ILE A 120 -4.75 9.80 -3.38
C ILE A 120 -5.44 8.93 -2.32
N SER A 121 -5.99 9.56 -1.28
CA SER A 121 -6.74 8.89 -0.22
C SER A 121 -6.03 7.70 0.45
N ILE A 122 -4.69 7.73 0.51
CA ILE A 122 -3.90 6.73 1.24
C ILE A 122 -3.62 7.24 2.66
N ALA A 123 -3.81 6.37 3.65
CA ALA A 123 -3.53 6.65 5.07
C ALA A 123 -2.55 5.64 5.70
N ASN A 124 -2.29 4.51 5.04
CA ASN A 124 -1.40 3.50 5.56
C ASN A 124 -0.23 3.25 4.61
N LEU A 125 0.96 3.07 5.18
CA LEU A 125 2.16 2.69 4.44
C LEU A 125 2.70 1.36 4.98
N LEU A 126 2.88 0.40 4.08
CA LEU A 126 3.44 -0.92 4.40
C LEU A 126 4.85 -1.03 3.83
N GLY A 127 5.84 -1.12 4.72
CA GLY A 127 7.23 -1.41 4.36
C GLY A 127 7.52 -2.91 4.32
N ARG A 128 8.62 -3.29 3.65
CA ARG A 128 9.13 -4.66 3.65
C ARG A 128 10.63 -4.70 3.43
N GLY A 129 11.14 -5.10 2.26
CA GLY A 129 12.57 -5.38 2.10
C GLY A 129 13.41 -4.09 2.10
N GLY A 130 14.52 -4.10 2.82
CA GLY A 130 15.47 -2.98 2.84
C GLY A 130 15.21 -1.97 3.96
N ALA A 131 16.00 -0.88 3.97
CA ALA A 131 15.84 0.18 4.98
C ALA A 131 14.85 1.22 4.49
N ASP A 132 13.61 1.14 4.97
CA ASP A 132 12.51 1.98 4.51
C ASP A 132 12.47 3.34 5.22
N THR A 133 11.95 4.36 4.55
CA THR A 133 11.56 5.65 5.13
C THR A 133 10.12 5.95 4.72
N LEU A 134 9.19 5.74 5.64
CA LEU A 134 7.75 5.94 5.40
C LEU A 134 7.31 7.25 6.06
N ILE A 135 6.74 8.16 5.27
CA ILE A 135 6.33 9.49 5.71
C ILE A 135 4.82 9.63 5.54
N GLY A 136 4.13 9.81 6.67
CA GLY A 136 2.68 9.93 6.77
C GLY A 136 2.13 11.19 6.11
N GLY A 137 0.82 11.20 5.93
CA GLY A 137 0.06 12.30 5.35
C GLY A 137 -0.50 13.24 6.40
N THR A 138 -1.71 13.72 6.15
CA THR A 138 -2.51 14.40 7.17
C THR A 138 -3.51 13.42 7.75
N GLY A 139 -3.65 13.37 9.07
CA GLY A 139 -4.71 12.59 9.72
C GLY A 139 -4.13 11.50 10.60
N ASN A 140 -4.81 10.34 10.68
CA ASN A 140 -4.27 9.19 11.37
C ASN A 140 -3.58 8.31 10.35
N ASP A 141 -2.27 8.13 10.49
CA ASP A 141 -1.51 7.25 9.62
C ASP A 141 -1.15 5.93 10.31
N ARG A 142 -0.94 4.90 9.51
CA ARG A 142 -0.42 3.62 10.01
C ARG A 142 0.80 3.17 9.23
N PHE A 143 1.85 2.83 9.98
CA PHE A 143 3.09 2.30 9.45
C PHE A 143 3.25 0.84 9.88
N ASP A 144 3.38 -0.04 8.91
CA ASP A 144 3.46 -1.48 9.13
C ASP A 144 4.78 -2.03 8.60
N PHE A 145 5.58 -2.63 9.49
CA PHE A 145 6.77 -3.42 9.15
C PHE A 145 6.55 -4.83 9.67
N LEU A 146 6.33 -5.81 8.79
CA LEU A 146 5.80 -7.12 9.18
C LEU A 146 6.80 -8.26 9.03
N MET A 147 7.97 -8.03 8.41
CA MET A 147 8.98 -9.06 8.25
C MET A 147 10.21 -8.84 9.16
N PRO A 148 10.80 -9.91 9.72
CA PRO A 148 12.03 -9.78 10.51
C PRO A 148 13.24 -9.58 9.59
N GLY A 149 14.09 -8.59 9.88
CA GLY A 149 15.37 -8.41 9.18
C GLY A 149 15.29 -7.55 7.92
N ASP A 150 14.19 -6.84 7.74
CA ASP A 150 13.86 -5.95 6.64
C ASP A 150 14.90 -4.84 6.44
N GLY A 151 15.29 -4.17 7.50
CA GLY A 151 16.33 -3.16 7.44
C GLY A 151 16.34 -2.32 8.70
N ALA A 152 16.96 -1.15 8.62
CA ALA A 152 16.85 -0.13 9.66
C ALA A 152 15.87 0.94 9.18
N ASP A 153 14.59 0.74 9.50
CA ASP A 153 13.51 1.57 8.98
C ASP A 153 13.34 2.88 9.75
N ARG A 154 12.71 3.85 9.09
CA ARG A 154 12.38 5.17 9.60
C ARG A 154 10.94 5.47 9.30
N ILE A 155 10.27 6.12 10.25
CA ILE A 155 8.98 6.75 10.01
C ILE A 155 9.07 8.24 10.34
N ALA A 156 8.36 9.06 9.59
CA ALA A 156 8.16 10.46 9.91
C ALA A 156 6.70 10.84 9.72
N ASP A 157 6.15 11.54 10.68
CA ASP A 157 4.88 12.23 10.56
C ASP A 157 5.04 13.52 11.36
N PHE A 158 4.66 14.64 10.76
CA PHE A 158 4.82 15.98 11.32
C PHE A 158 3.46 16.65 11.56
N SER A 159 2.36 15.90 11.46
CA SER A 159 1.01 16.45 11.50
C SER A 159 0.56 16.74 12.93
N THR A 160 0.89 17.95 13.43
CA THR A 160 0.52 18.40 14.79
C THR A 160 -0.98 18.69 14.98
N ALA A 161 -1.86 18.18 14.12
CA ALA A 161 -3.29 18.44 14.21
C ALA A 161 -3.90 17.65 15.39
N SER A 162 -4.71 18.33 16.20
CA SER A 162 -5.37 17.71 17.35
C SER A 162 -6.28 16.56 16.91
N GLY A 163 -5.96 15.34 17.35
CA GLY A 163 -6.76 14.13 17.04
C GLY A 163 -6.01 13.07 16.24
N ASN A 164 -4.83 13.41 15.69
CA ASN A 164 -3.98 12.48 14.97
C ASN A 164 -3.38 11.44 15.95
N ASN A 165 -3.68 10.17 15.71
CA ASN A 165 -3.25 9.01 16.48
C ASN A 165 -2.62 7.99 15.54
N ASP A 166 -1.33 8.17 15.27
CA ASP A 166 -0.63 7.30 14.34
C ASP A 166 -0.29 5.97 15.01
N ALA A 167 -0.36 4.92 14.20
CA ALA A 167 -0.16 3.56 14.63
C ALA A 167 1.10 2.97 13.99
N LEU A 168 1.92 2.32 14.80
CA LEU A 168 3.05 1.52 14.33
C LEU A 168 2.78 0.04 14.61
N ARG A 169 2.78 -0.79 13.57
CA ARG A 169 2.75 -2.25 13.68
C ARG A 169 4.11 -2.84 13.33
N LEU A 170 4.60 -3.70 14.21
CA LEU A 170 5.90 -4.38 14.10
C LEU A 170 5.73 -5.90 14.18
N PRO A 171 6.71 -6.71 13.73
CA PRO A 171 6.65 -8.16 13.85
C PRO A 171 6.74 -8.60 15.32
N ARG A 172 6.19 -9.76 15.66
CA ARG A 172 6.17 -10.30 17.04
C ARG A 172 7.56 -10.63 17.61
N HIS A 173 8.63 -10.61 16.81
CA HIS A 173 9.96 -11.05 17.20
C HIS A 173 11.06 -10.04 16.85
N ARG A 174 11.65 -9.46 17.90
CA ARG A 174 12.93 -8.72 17.98
C ARG A 174 12.91 -7.26 17.50
N PHE A 175 13.00 -6.34 18.47
CA PHE A 175 13.54 -5.00 18.28
C PHE A 175 14.93 -4.92 18.92
N ARG A 176 15.93 -4.37 18.21
CA ARG A 176 17.13 -3.78 18.82
C ARG A 176 16.93 -2.27 18.80
N GLN A 177 16.95 -1.66 19.99
CA GLN A 177 16.74 -0.23 20.17
C GLN A 177 17.85 0.58 19.48
N SER A 178 17.51 1.22 18.37
CA SER A 178 18.27 2.34 17.81
C SER A 178 17.30 3.17 16.96
N ARG A 179 17.10 4.46 17.13
CA ARG A 179 17.46 5.46 18.15
C ARG A 179 16.56 6.67 17.80
N GLN A 180 15.97 7.28 18.83
CA GLN A 180 15.49 8.67 18.86
C GLN A 180 14.21 9.03 18.07
N TRP A 181 13.08 8.93 18.76
CA TRP A 181 11.82 9.59 18.43
C TRP A 181 11.89 11.06 18.88
N ARG A 182 11.76 12.01 17.95
CA ARG A 182 11.41 13.39 18.30
C ARG A 182 9.93 13.56 18.01
N THR A 183 9.10 13.22 18.97
CA THR A 183 7.66 13.48 18.89
C THR A 183 7.46 14.99 19.08
N GLY A 184 6.93 15.66 18.06
CA GLY A 184 6.47 17.04 18.14
C GLY A 184 5.20 17.20 19.00
N GLY A 185 5.00 16.35 20.02
CA GLY A 185 3.81 16.34 20.89
C GLY A 185 2.85 15.15 20.74
N GLU A 186 3.07 14.24 19.79
CA GLU A 186 2.15 13.11 19.51
C GLU A 186 2.42 11.84 20.34
N THR A 187 1.37 11.01 20.45
CA THR A 187 1.40 9.69 21.11
C THR A 187 1.36 8.57 20.06
N LEU A 188 2.51 8.02 19.70
CA LEU A 188 2.60 6.79 18.89
C LEU A 188 1.95 5.61 19.63
N ARG A 189 0.89 5.04 19.07
CA ARG A 189 0.23 3.85 19.64
C ARG A 189 0.80 2.57 19.02
N CYS A 190 1.67 1.90 19.76
CA CYS A 190 2.13 0.55 19.43
C CYS A 190 0.99 -0.47 19.63
N GLN A 191 0.47 -1.06 18.54
CA GLN A 191 -0.71 -1.95 18.60
C GLN A 191 -0.44 -3.36 19.16
N ASN A 192 0.81 -3.73 19.42
CA ASN A 192 1.15 -5.01 20.06
C ASN A 192 1.31 -4.85 21.58
N HIS A 193 0.41 -5.48 22.35
CA HIS A 193 0.46 -5.54 23.81
C HIS A 193 1.79 -6.14 24.31
N TRP A 194 2.73 -5.28 24.69
CA TRP A 194 3.90 -5.69 25.47
C TRP A 194 3.61 -5.48 26.96
N ARG A 195 3.47 -6.59 27.70
CA ARG A 195 3.62 -6.57 29.16
C ARG A 195 5.05 -6.14 29.49
N GLY A 196 5.23 -4.87 29.83
CA GLY A 196 6.35 -4.44 30.67
C GLY A 196 7.39 -3.47 30.08
N ARG A 197 7.31 -3.03 28.82
CA ARG A 197 8.20 -1.95 28.32
C ARG A 197 7.42 -1.01 27.41
N ARG A 198 7.24 0.22 27.89
CA ARG A 198 6.52 1.31 27.20
C ARG A 198 7.27 1.68 25.93
N CYS A 199 6.54 1.81 24.81
CA CYS A 199 6.97 2.65 23.70
C CYS A 199 7.18 4.06 24.27
N ARG A 200 8.41 4.56 24.16
CA ARG A 200 8.81 5.92 24.49
C ARG A 200 9.59 6.46 23.31
#